data_AF-A0A817WJL0-F1
#
_entry.id   AF-A0A817WJL0-F1
#
_cell.length_a   1.000
_cell.length_b   1.000
_cell.length_c   1.000
_cell.angle_alpha   90.00
_cell.angle_beta   90.00
_cell.angle_gamma   90.00
#
_symmetry.space_group_name_H-M   'P 1'
#
loop_
_entity.id
_entity.type
_entity.pdbx_description
1 polymer ?
#
loop_
_entity_poly.entity_id
_entity_poly.type
_entity_poly.pdbx_seq_one_letter_code
_entity_poly.pdbx_strand_id
1 'polypeptide(L)'
;MRNEATFEHLLNDVIDFGKKHNINLNQPTRFRRKTLIPSRFKDSVVFTTTIGQNDWGNQESFHSNEDKLRHELFYSLIDSILIELNDRFNDENILLFSSVSAVHPSNQQFLEIESLKPLASHLMVDLKQLENELSVVKHFIREKKASMKTIQDLLTELKPVNEAFPATISLLRDALCLPVSSTTCERSFSRMKLIKTYCRNSMGDERLSDLTLLAVERDFDIDLEETVDIFSKAHKNGRILLS
;
A
#
# COMPACT_ATOMS: atom_id res chain seq x y z
N MET A 1 -6.72 -5.97 -23.66
CA MET A 1 -7.27 -5.88 -22.29
C MET A 1 -8.60 -5.15 -22.25
N ARG A 2 -8.79 -4.04 -22.97
CA ARG A 2 -10.14 -3.54 -23.30
C ARG A 2 -10.71 -4.34 -24.47
N ASN A 3 -11.39 -5.45 -24.19
CA ASN A 3 -12.06 -6.22 -25.24
C ASN A 3 -13.53 -6.40 -24.87
N GLU A 4 -14.41 -6.07 -25.80
CA GLU A 4 -15.86 -6.17 -25.62
C GLU A 4 -16.29 -7.60 -25.32
N ALA A 5 -15.70 -8.57 -26.03
CA ALA A 5 -15.94 -9.99 -25.79
C ALA A 5 -15.58 -10.46 -24.37
N THR A 6 -14.54 -9.86 -23.74
CA THR A 6 -14.17 -10.21 -22.36
C THR A 6 -15.13 -9.63 -21.34
N PHE A 7 -15.70 -8.45 -21.62
CA PHE A 7 -16.74 -7.86 -20.79
C PHE A 7 -18.01 -8.70 -20.87
N GLU A 8 -18.42 -9.11 -22.07
CA GLU A 8 -19.60 -9.96 -22.27
C GLU A 8 -19.47 -11.31 -21.56
N HIS A 9 -18.29 -11.96 -21.64
CA HIS A 9 -18.04 -13.19 -20.90
C HIS A 9 -18.16 -12.99 -19.39
N LEU A 10 -17.53 -11.96 -18.83
CA LEU A 10 -17.61 -11.64 -17.41
C LEU A 10 -19.05 -11.29 -16.98
N LEU A 11 -19.79 -10.57 -17.81
CA LEU A 11 -21.18 -10.22 -17.56
C LEU A 11 -22.06 -11.49 -17.52
N ASN A 12 -21.84 -12.42 -18.44
CA ASN A 12 -22.54 -13.71 -18.45
C ASN A 12 -22.22 -14.54 -17.19
N ASP A 13 -20.96 -14.59 -16.75
CA ASP A 13 -20.56 -15.26 -15.51
C ASP A 13 -21.26 -14.65 -14.29
N VAL A 14 -21.36 -13.32 -14.24
CA VAL A 14 -22.07 -12.60 -13.17
C VAL A 14 -23.58 -12.89 -13.19
N ILE A 15 -24.18 -12.94 -14.39
CA ILE A 15 -25.59 -13.29 -14.56
C ILE A 15 -25.86 -14.72 -14.07
N ASP A 16 -25.00 -15.66 -14.43
CA ASP A 16 -25.15 -17.07 -14.04
C ASP A 16 -24.88 -17.28 -12.54
N PHE A 17 -23.93 -16.54 -11.96
CA PHE A 17 -23.74 -16.48 -10.51
C PHE A 17 -24.98 -15.93 -9.80
N GLY A 18 -25.57 -14.85 -10.33
CA GLY A 18 -26.80 -14.26 -9.79
C GLY A 18 -27.97 -15.24 -9.82
N LYS A 19 -28.17 -15.94 -10.93
CA LYS A 19 -29.18 -17.01 -11.06
C LYS A 19 -28.95 -18.13 -10.05
N LYS A 20 -27.70 -18.60 -9.89
CA LYS A 20 -27.33 -19.67 -8.95
C LYS A 20 -27.62 -19.33 -7.50
N HIS A 21 -27.47 -18.06 -7.12
CA HIS A 21 -27.64 -17.58 -5.75
C HIS A 21 -28.97 -16.82 -5.51
N ASN A 22 -29.91 -16.86 -6.47
CA ASN A 22 -31.19 -16.13 -6.41
C ASN A 22 -31.04 -14.62 -6.15
N ILE A 23 -30.00 -14.01 -6.70
CA ILE A 23 -29.74 -12.56 -6.60
C ILE A 23 -30.42 -11.87 -7.78
N ASN A 24 -31.34 -10.95 -7.51
CA ASN A 24 -31.93 -10.11 -8.55
C ASN A 24 -30.94 -9.02 -8.98
N LEU A 25 -30.43 -9.12 -10.22
CA LEU A 25 -29.50 -8.17 -10.82
C LEU A 25 -30.20 -6.96 -11.47
N ASN A 26 -31.50 -7.04 -11.72
CA ASN A 26 -32.30 -5.97 -12.32
C ASN A 26 -32.85 -5.01 -11.26
N GLN A 27 -32.00 -4.56 -10.35
CA GLN A 27 -32.39 -3.55 -9.37
C GLN A 27 -32.44 -2.18 -10.04
N PRO A 28 -33.47 -1.35 -9.78
CA PRO A 28 -33.50 0.00 -10.30
C PRO A 28 -32.29 0.76 -9.77
N THR A 29 -31.49 1.30 -10.69
CA THR A 29 -30.38 2.20 -10.35
C THR A 29 -30.95 3.37 -9.57
N ARG A 30 -30.51 3.55 -8.31
CA ARG A 30 -30.87 4.75 -7.54
C ARG A 30 -30.36 5.95 -8.32
N PHE A 31 -31.28 6.80 -8.77
CA PHE A 31 -30.92 8.07 -9.37
C PHE A 31 -30.02 8.83 -8.39
N ARG A 32 -28.75 9.03 -8.76
CA ARG A 32 -27.89 9.94 -8.02
C ARG A 32 -28.55 11.32 -8.05
N ARG A 33 -28.68 11.94 -6.88
CA ARG A 33 -29.19 13.31 -6.78
C ARG A 33 -28.30 14.19 -7.67
N LYS A 34 -28.86 14.81 -8.70
CA LYS A 34 -28.14 15.78 -9.52
C LYS A 34 -27.67 16.91 -8.60
N THR A 35 -26.36 17.12 -8.53
CA THR A 35 -25.78 18.23 -7.78
C THR A 35 -26.05 19.51 -8.54
N LEU A 36 -26.84 20.41 -7.98
CA LEU A 36 -27.05 21.75 -8.54
C LEU A 36 -25.85 22.62 -8.21
N ILE A 37 -25.24 23.22 -9.24
CA ILE A 37 -24.18 24.21 -9.06
C ILE A 37 -24.81 25.44 -8.39
N PRO A 38 -24.28 25.91 -7.24
CA PRO A 38 -24.76 27.15 -6.61
C PRO A 38 -24.70 28.33 -7.58
N SER A 39 -25.72 29.20 -7.57
CA SER A 39 -25.86 30.30 -8.54
C SER A 39 -24.64 31.23 -8.65
N ARG A 40 -23.88 31.37 -7.56
CA ARG A 40 -22.64 32.15 -7.48
C ARG A 40 -21.46 31.62 -8.29
N PHE A 41 -21.53 30.36 -8.74
CA PHE A 41 -20.45 29.67 -9.44
C PHE A 41 -20.79 29.35 -10.90
N LYS A 42 -21.82 30.00 -11.47
CA LYS A 42 -22.24 29.77 -12.86
C LYS A 42 -21.17 30.12 -13.90
N ASP A 43 -20.36 31.14 -13.61
CA ASP A 43 -19.30 31.61 -14.52
C ASP A 43 -17.91 31.04 -14.17
N SER A 44 -17.85 30.13 -13.20
CA SER A 44 -16.61 29.49 -12.77
C SER A 44 -16.57 28.02 -13.19
N VAL A 45 -15.37 27.53 -13.52
CA VAL A 45 -15.14 26.10 -13.71
C VAL A 45 -15.15 25.43 -12.33
N VAL A 46 -16.21 24.69 -12.03
CA VAL A 46 -16.33 23.91 -10.79
C VAL A 46 -16.09 22.45 -11.11
N PHE A 47 -15.03 21.88 -10.57
CA PHE A 47 -14.85 20.42 -10.54
C PHE A 47 -15.84 19.86 -9.52
N THR A 48 -16.84 19.11 -9.99
CA THR A 48 -17.91 18.58 -9.13
C THR A 48 -17.55 17.25 -8.46
N THR A 49 -16.43 16.66 -8.85
CA THR A 49 -15.92 15.40 -8.33
C THR A 49 -14.69 15.62 -7.45
N THR A 50 -14.59 14.80 -6.41
CA THR A 50 -13.35 14.66 -5.63
C THR A 50 -12.24 14.09 -6.53
N ILE A 51 -10.97 14.42 -6.24
CA ILE A 51 -9.81 13.81 -6.93
C ILE A 51 -9.99 12.29 -6.99
N GLY A 52 -10.01 11.72 -8.21
CA GLY A 52 -10.22 10.29 -8.46
C GLY A 52 -11.63 9.86 -8.87
N GLN A 53 -12.65 10.74 -8.83
CA GLN A 53 -13.96 10.46 -9.41
C GLN A 53 -14.04 10.98 -10.85
N ASN A 54 -14.14 10.04 -11.79
CA ASN A 54 -14.34 10.26 -13.21
C ASN A 54 -15.77 10.76 -13.51
N ASP A 55 -15.87 11.90 -14.19
CA ASP A 55 -17.11 12.63 -14.51
C ASP A 55 -17.92 12.02 -15.68
N TRP A 56 -17.56 10.80 -16.12
CA TRP A 56 -18.19 10.15 -17.28
C TRP A 56 -19.69 9.91 -17.10
N GLY A 57 -20.16 9.71 -15.86
CA GLY A 57 -21.58 9.44 -15.57
C GLY A 57 -22.54 10.63 -15.70
N ASN A 58 -22.03 11.85 -15.90
CA ASN A 58 -22.87 13.03 -16.17
C ASN A 58 -23.15 13.25 -17.66
N GLN A 59 -22.56 12.44 -18.56
CA GLN A 59 -22.91 12.49 -19.98
C GLN A 59 -24.22 11.71 -20.20
N GLU A 60 -25.24 12.38 -20.75
CA GLU A 60 -26.55 11.81 -21.15
C GLU A 60 -26.44 10.78 -22.30
N SER A 61 -25.26 10.20 -22.54
CA SER A 61 -24.89 9.47 -23.76
C SER A 61 -24.98 7.94 -23.65
N PHE A 62 -25.34 7.37 -22.49
CA PHE A 62 -25.37 5.92 -22.32
C PHE A 62 -26.76 5.34 -22.63
N HIS A 63 -26.83 4.56 -23.71
CA HIS A 63 -28.07 3.97 -24.24
C HIS A 63 -28.55 2.72 -23.48
N SER A 64 -27.67 2.02 -22.74
CA SER A 64 -28.00 0.83 -21.92
C SER A 64 -27.31 0.84 -20.54
N ASN A 65 -27.89 0.15 -19.54
CA ASN A 65 -27.23 -0.08 -18.25
C ASN A 65 -25.93 -0.89 -18.39
N GLU A 66 -25.86 -1.77 -19.39
CA GLU A 66 -24.65 -2.54 -19.70
C GLU A 66 -23.52 -1.63 -20.19
N ASP A 67 -23.85 -0.64 -21.02
CA ASP A 67 -22.88 0.36 -21.49
C ASP A 67 -22.31 1.18 -20.34
N LYS A 68 -23.13 1.53 -19.34
CA LYS A 68 -22.67 2.23 -18.13
C LYS A 68 -21.70 1.37 -17.33
N LEU A 69 -22.07 0.11 -17.05
CA LEU A 69 -21.19 -0.83 -16.33
C LEU A 69 -19.86 -1.05 -17.08
N ARG A 70 -19.92 -1.13 -18.40
CA ARG A 70 -18.74 -1.31 -19.23
C ARG A 70 -17.78 -0.12 -19.15
N HIS A 71 -18.27 1.10 -19.30
CA HIS A 71 -17.40 2.28 -19.35
C HIS A 71 -17.02 2.81 -17.97
N GLU A 72 -17.97 2.91 -17.03
CA GLU A 72 -17.72 3.48 -15.70
C GLU A 72 -17.00 2.51 -14.77
N LEU A 73 -17.30 1.22 -14.85
CA LEU A 73 -16.73 0.23 -13.94
C LEU A 73 -15.62 -0.55 -14.63
N PHE A 74 -15.93 -1.28 -15.70
CA PHE A 74 -14.98 -2.25 -16.28
C PHE A 74 -13.74 -1.58 -16.87
N TYR A 75 -13.91 -0.60 -17.78
CA TYR A 75 -12.76 0.12 -18.35
C TYR A 75 -12.03 0.95 -17.31
N SER A 76 -12.75 1.68 -16.44
CA SER A 76 -12.12 2.45 -15.36
C SER A 76 -11.26 1.57 -14.45
N LEU A 77 -11.74 0.38 -14.08
CA LEU A 77 -10.98 -0.54 -13.23
C LEU A 77 -9.77 -1.11 -13.96
N ILE A 78 -9.93 -1.57 -15.21
CA ILE A 78 -8.81 -2.10 -16.00
C ILE A 78 -7.74 -1.03 -16.20
N ASP A 79 -8.14 0.19 -16.52
CA ASP A 79 -7.22 1.30 -16.71
C ASP A 79 -6.48 1.63 -15.41
N SER A 80 -7.20 1.66 -14.28
CA SER A 80 -6.58 1.88 -12.97
C SER A 80 -5.57 0.77 -12.66
N ILE A 81 -5.94 -0.49 -12.86
CA ILE A 81 -5.03 -1.62 -12.66
C ILE A 81 -3.81 -1.51 -13.57
N LEU A 82 -3.99 -1.14 -14.84
CA LEU A 82 -2.89 -0.98 -15.78
C LEU A 82 -1.94 0.15 -15.38
N ILE A 83 -2.48 1.30 -14.98
CA ILE A 83 -1.68 2.43 -14.49
C ILE A 83 -0.88 1.99 -13.27
N GLU A 84 -1.53 1.42 -12.26
CA GLU A 84 -0.86 0.95 -11.03
C GLU A 84 0.20 -0.13 -11.31
N LEU A 85 -0.06 -1.04 -12.26
CA LEU A 85 0.92 -2.05 -12.66
C LEU A 85 2.11 -1.42 -13.38
N ASN A 86 1.87 -0.47 -14.28
CA ASN A 86 2.94 0.22 -15.00
C ASN A 86 3.77 1.10 -14.06
N ASP A 87 3.13 1.80 -13.13
CA ASP A 87 3.82 2.62 -12.14
C ASP A 87 4.65 1.73 -11.19
N ARG A 88 4.09 0.60 -10.75
CA ARG A 88 4.78 -0.33 -9.84
C ARG A 88 5.92 -1.10 -10.49
N PHE A 89 5.75 -1.55 -11.74
CA PHE A 89 6.71 -2.37 -12.48
C PHE A 89 7.40 -1.60 -13.60
N ASN A 90 7.63 -0.29 -13.40
CA ASN A 90 8.47 0.49 -14.28
C ASN A 90 9.92 -0.03 -14.28
N ASP A 91 10.67 0.22 -15.35
CA ASP A 91 12.04 -0.25 -15.53
C ASP A 91 12.95 0.13 -14.35
N GLU A 92 12.80 1.36 -13.83
CA GLU A 92 13.53 1.83 -12.64
C GLU A 92 13.20 1.01 -11.38
N ASN A 93 11.92 0.72 -11.14
CA ASN A 93 11.48 -0.06 -9.99
C ASN A 93 11.93 -1.52 -10.11
N ILE A 94 11.93 -2.09 -11.32
CA ILE A 94 12.45 -3.43 -11.58
C ILE A 94 13.95 -3.51 -11.26
N LEU A 95 14.73 -2.48 -11.62
CA LEU A 95 16.14 -2.38 -11.24
C LEU A 95 16.33 -2.27 -9.72
N LEU A 96 15.45 -1.54 -9.03
CA LEU A 96 15.46 -1.50 -7.57
C LEU A 96 15.12 -2.87 -6.96
N PHE A 97 14.12 -3.58 -7.46
CA PHE A 97 13.79 -4.92 -6.98
C PHE A 97 14.92 -5.93 -7.22
N SER A 98 15.59 -5.87 -8.38
CA SER A 98 16.73 -6.74 -8.66
C SER A 98 17.91 -6.43 -7.73
N SER A 99 18.14 -5.15 -7.42
CA SER A 99 19.16 -4.73 -6.47
C SER A 99 18.86 -5.17 -5.03
N VAL A 100 17.61 -5.11 -4.57
CA VAL A 100 17.20 -5.69 -3.27
C VAL A 100 17.38 -7.20 -3.27
N SER A 101 17.07 -7.88 -4.37
CA SER A 101 17.33 -9.32 -4.50
C SER A 101 18.83 -9.64 -4.46
N ALA A 102 19.71 -8.76 -4.95
CA ALA A 102 21.16 -8.93 -4.90
C ALA A 102 21.75 -8.83 -3.48
N VAL A 103 21.00 -8.30 -2.52
CA VAL A 103 21.34 -8.34 -1.08
C VAL A 103 21.12 -9.72 -0.48
N HIS A 104 20.29 -10.58 -1.10
CA HIS A 104 19.96 -11.89 -0.56
C HIS A 104 21.06 -12.94 -0.87
N PRO A 105 21.54 -13.73 0.13
CA PRO A 105 22.58 -14.74 -0.07
C PRO A 105 22.29 -15.82 -1.11
N SER A 106 21.01 -16.08 -1.41
CA SER A 106 20.61 -17.06 -2.43
C SER A 106 20.72 -16.56 -3.88
N ASN A 107 20.94 -15.26 -4.10
CA ASN A 107 21.04 -14.71 -5.44
C ASN A 107 22.43 -14.98 -6.05
N GLN A 108 22.49 -15.20 -7.37
CA GLN A 108 23.74 -15.40 -8.10
C GLN A 108 24.63 -14.15 -8.09
N GLN A 109 24.02 -12.96 -8.06
CA GLN A 109 24.70 -11.66 -8.02
C GLN A 109 24.88 -11.13 -6.58
N PHE A 110 25.02 -12.03 -5.60
CA PHE A 110 25.11 -11.65 -4.20
C PHE A 110 26.25 -10.67 -3.93
N LEU A 111 25.92 -9.50 -3.36
CA LEU A 111 26.86 -8.43 -2.99
C LEU A 111 27.71 -7.90 -4.18
N GLU A 112 27.23 -8.00 -5.41
CA GLU A 112 27.89 -7.41 -6.58
C GLU A 112 27.61 -5.92 -6.67
N ILE A 113 28.66 -5.10 -6.86
CA ILE A 113 28.51 -3.64 -6.81
C ILE A 113 27.58 -3.13 -7.91
N GLU A 114 27.72 -3.65 -9.13
CA GLU A 114 26.92 -3.23 -10.28
C GLU A 114 25.42 -3.41 -10.02
N SER A 115 25.04 -4.53 -9.40
CA SER A 115 23.66 -4.81 -9.04
C SER A 115 23.17 -4.00 -7.84
N LEU A 116 24.05 -3.54 -6.94
CA LEU A 116 23.68 -2.78 -5.74
C LEU A 116 23.65 -1.25 -5.95
N LYS A 117 24.29 -0.74 -7.02
CA LYS A 117 24.31 0.70 -7.34
C LYS A 117 22.94 1.37 -7.33
N PRO A 118 21.88 0.80 -7.94
CA PRO A 118 20.54 1.42 -7.93
C PRO A 118 19.96 1.57 -6.53
N LEU A 119 20.17 0.56 -5.67
CA LEU A 119 19.70 0.58 -4.28
C LEU A 119 20.48 1.60 -3.44
N ALA A 120 21.81 1.60 -3.59
CA ALA A 120 22.68 2.48 -2.84
C ALA A 120 22.46 3.96 -3.19
N SER A 121 22.21 4.28 -4.47
CA SER A 121 21.85 5.64 -4.87
C SER A 121 20.48 6.06 -4.33
N HIS A 122 19.48 5.17 -4.36
CA HIS A 122 18.15 5.44 -3.81
C HIS A 122 18.19 5.67 -2.28
N LEU A 123 19.04 4.94 -1.57
CA LEU A 123 19.18 5.02 -0.11
C LEU A 123 20.22 6.06 0.35
N MET A 124 20.83 6.80 -0.58
CA MET A 124 21.87 7.81 -0.28
C MET A 124 23.09 7.23 0.46
N VAL A 125 23.45 5.98 0.17
CA VAL A 125 24.65 5.31 0.71
C VAL A 125 25.86 5.69 -0.14
N ASP A 126 27.00 5.98 0.49
CA ASP A 126 28.23 6.30 -0.24
C ASP A 126 28.74 5.07 -1.02
N LEU A 127 28.66 5.16 -2.34
CA LEU A 127 29.08 4.11 -3.28
C LEU A 127 30.56 3.74 -3.13
N LYS A 128 31.44 4.72 -2.89
CA LYS A 128 32.88 4.46 -2.78
C LYS A 128 33.19 3.68 -1.51
N GLN A 129 32.53 4.04 -0.43
CA GLN A 129 32.66 3.34 0.84
C GLN A 129 32.10 1.92 0.72
N LEU A 130 30.91 1.77 0.12
CA LEU A 130 30.30 0.47 -0.13
C LEU A 130 31.20 -0.45 -0.97
N GLU A 131 31.81 0.05 -2.05
CA GLU A 131 32.74 -0.71 -2.88
C GLU A 131 33.92 -1.29 -2.07
N ASN A 132 34.52 -0.46 -1.22
CA ASN A 132 35.63 -0.87 -0.38
C ASN A 132 35.20 -1.91 0.65
N GLU A 133 34.08 -1.67 1.34
CA GLU A 133 33.55 -2.59 2.36
C GLU A 133 33.14 -3.94 1.77
N LEU A 134 32.45 -3.95 0.62
CA LEU A 134 31.96 -5.19 -0.01
C LEU A 134 33.10 -6.16 -0.35
N SER A 135 34.26 -5.65 -0.75
CA SER A 135 35.43 -6.49 -1.05
C SER A 135 35.90 -7.28 0.18
N VAL A 136 35.89 -6.62 1.35
CA VAL A 136 36.30 -7.20 2.63
C VAL A 136 35.20 -8.09 3.19
N VAL A 137 33.93 -7.66 3.10
CA VAL A 137 32.76 -8.42 3.55
C VAL A 137 32.65 -9.75 2.82
N LYS A 138 32.87 -9.78 1.49
CA LYS A 138 32.91 -11.04 0.73
C LYS A 138 33.96 -12.01 1.25
N HIS A 139 35.13 -11.51 1.62
CA HIS A 139 36.19 -12.33 2.20
C HIS A 139 35.80 -12.84 3.59
N PHE A 140 35.29 -11.96 4.46
CA PHE A 140 34.82 -12.29 5.80
C PHE A 140 33.74 -13.38 5.79
N ILE A 141 32.77 -13.25 4.87
CA ILE A 141 31.70 -14.24 4.67
C ILE A 141 32.27 -15.60 4.23
N ARG A 142 33.26 -15.59 3.32
CA ARG A 142 33.89 -16.81 2.81
C ARG A 142 34.69 -17.54 3.89
N GLU A 143 35.39 -16.81 4.75
CA GLU A 143 36.14 -17.39 5.88
C GLU A 143 35.21 -18.02 6.92
N LYS A 144 34.07 -17.38 7.22
CA LYS A 144 33.16 -17.87 8.27
C LYS A 144 32.41 -19.17 7.94
N LYS A 145 32.55 -19.75 6.73
CA LYS A 145 31.90 -21.01 6.29
C LYS A 145 30.39 -21.11 6.57
N ALA A 146 29.73 -20.00 6.90
CA ALA A 146 28.37 -20.03 7.40
C ALA A 146 27.41 -20.12 6.22
N SER A 147 26.57 -21.15 6.25
CA SER A 147 25.36 -21.25 5.43
C SER A 147 24.39 -20.15 5.84
N MET A 148 24.68 -18.90 5.48
CA MET A 148 23.75 -17.79 5.65
C MET A 148 22.66 -17.97 4.60
N LYS A 149 21.48 -18.39 5.04
CA LYS A 149 20.33 -18.60 4.15
C LYS A 149 19.49 -17.33 4.03
N THR A 150 19.59 -16.44 5.01
CA THR A 150 18.73 -15.26 5.16
C THR A 150 19.55 -13.99 5.32
N ILE A 151 18.98 -12.85 4.89
CA ILE A 151 19.56 -11.50 5.11
C ILE A 151 19.72 -11.21 6.62
N GLN A 152 18.82 -11.74 7.47
CA GLN A 152 18.89 -11.59 8.92
C GLN A 152 20.15 -12.23 9.52
N ASP A 153 20.50 -13.43 9.05
CA ASP A 153 21.70 -14.15 9.50
C ASP A 153 22.96 -13.33 9.18
N LEU A 154 23.02 -12.78 7.96
CA LEU A 154 24.09 -11.91 7.51
C LEU A 154 24.20 -10.64 8.37
N LEU A 155 23.08 -10.00 8.69
CA LEU A 155 23.06 -8.84 9.56
C LEU A 155 23.54 -9.20 10.98
N THR A 156 23.15 -10.36 11.53
CA THR A 156 23.60 -10.77 12.87
C THR A 156 25.10 -11.01 12.96
N GLU A 157 25.71 -11.53 11.89
CA GLU A 157 27.15 -11.78 11.82
C GLU A 157 27.98 -10.50 11.61
N LEU A 158 27.41 -9.49 10.96
CA LEU A 158 28.06 -8.20 10.71
C LEU A 158 27.86 -7.18 11.85
N LYS A 159 26.79 -7.32 12.64
CA LYS A 159 26.53 -6.51 13.85
C LYS A 159 27.73 -6.34 14.80
N PRO A 160 28.50 -7.38 15.17
CA PRO A 160 29.65 -7.21 16.07
C PRO A 160 30.79 -6.38 15.45
N VAL A 161 30.83 -6.26 14.12
CA VAL A 161 31.85 -5.51 13.39
C VAL A 161 31.25 -4.25 12.75
N ASN A 162 30.24 -3.65 13.41
CA ASN A 162 29.49 -2.53 12.86
C ASN A 162 30.35 -1.33 12.46
N GLU A 163 31.41 -1.07 13.22
CA GLU A 163 32.34 0.02 12.96
C GLU A 163 33.19 -0.19 11.70
N ALA A 164 33.40 -1.44 11.26
CA ALA A 164 34.19 -1.73 10.07
C ALA A 164 33.37 -1.70 8.77
N PHE A 165 32.06 -1.95 8.84
CA PHE A 165 31.18 -2.07 7.66
C PHE A 165 29.88 -1.25 7.76
N PRO A 166 29.95 0.05 8.11
CA PRO A 166 28.75 0.86 8.33
C PRO A 166 27.89 1.03 7.06
N ALA A 167 28.48 1.16 5.86
CA ALA A 167 27.70 1.32 4.62
C ALA A 167 26.96 0.02 4.26
N THR A 168 27.64 -1.12 4.40
CA THR A 168 27.06 -2.44 4.12
C THR A 168 25.94 -2.79 5.12
N ILE A 169 26.12 -2.45 6.39
CA ILE A 169 25.11 -2.71 7.43
C ILE A 169 23.92 -1.78 7.29
N SER A 170 24.12 -0.51 6.94
CA SER A 170 23.01 0.39 6.61
C SER A 170 22.21 -0.18 5.45
N LEU A 171 22.87 -0.54 4.34
CA LEU A 171 22.23 -1.12 3.17
C LEU A 171 21.41 -2.38 3.50
N LEU A 172 21.96 -3.29 4.30
CA LEU A 172 21.28 -4.52 4.74
C LEU A 172 20.07 -4.22 5.62
N ARG A 173 20.20 -3.27 6.56
CA ARG A 173 19.13 -2.84 7.44
C ARG A 173 18.00 -2.20 6.63
N ASP A 174 18.34 -1.30 5.73
CA ASP A 174 17.39 -0.57 4.90
C ASP A 174 16.67 -1.53 3.95
N ALA A 175 17.39 -2.48 3.34
CA ALA A 175 16.79 -3.52 2.51
C ALA A 175 15.80 -4.41 3.28
N LEU A 176 16.03 -4.69 4.56
CA LEU A 176 15.08 -5.40 5.43
C LEU A 176 13.86 -4.55 5.81
N CYS A 177 14.02 -3.22 5.87
CA CYS A 177 12.93 -2.30 6.16
C CYS A 177 12.06 -1.98 4.94
N LEU A 178 12.57 -2.20 3.71
CA LEU A 178 11.77 -2.01 2.50
C LEU A 178 10.59 -2.99 2.49
N PRO A 179 9.34 -2.49 2.41
CA PRO A 179 8.17 -3.35 2.37
C PRO A 179 8.11 -4.07 1.02
N VAL A 180 8.66 -5.29 0.95
CA VAL A 180 8.58 -6.13 -0.25
C VAL A 180 7.16 -6.70 -0.44
N SER A 181 6.32 -6.70 0.60
CA SER A 181 4.97 -7.28 0.57
C SER A 181 3.88 -6.34 1.11
N SER A 182 2.65 -6.55 0.64
CA SER A 182 1.42 -5.85 1.08
C SER A 182 0.90 -6.30 2.45
N THR A 183 1.59 -7.22 3.13
CA THR A 183 1.09 -7.89 4.35
C THR A 183 0.84 -6.91 5.50
N THR A 184 1.64 -5.86 5.62
CA THR A 184 1.43 -4.78 6.61
C THR A 184 0.16 -4.00 6.34
N CYS A 185 -0.11 -3.65 5.08
CA CYS A 185 -1.36 -3.00 4.66
C CYS A 185 -2.57 -3.91 4.92
N GLU A 186 -2.46 -5.21 4.63
CA GLU A 186 -3.53 -6.19 4.88
C GLU A 186 -3.87 -6.31 6.37
N ARG A 187 -2.85 -6.30 7.25
CA ARG A 187 -3.04 -6.26 8.71
C ARG A 187 -3.86 -5.03 9.12
N SER A 188 -3.48 -3.85 8.64
CA SER A 188 -4.17 -2.59 8.95
C SER A 188 -5.59 -2.56 8.40
N PHE A 189 -5.81 -2.98 7.14
CA PHE A 189 -7.15 -3.04 6.55
C PHE A 189 -8.06 -4.07 7.23
N SER A 190 -7.52 -5.21 7.66
CA SER A 190 -8.27 -6.21 8.43
C SER A 190 -8.75 -5.65 9.76
N ARG A 191 -7.88 -4.92 10.49
CA ARG A 191 -8.26 -4.21 11.73
C ARG A 191 -9.28 -3.10 11.47
N MET A 192 -9.06 -2.31 10.43
CA MET A 192 -9.99 -1.25 10.03
C MET A 192 -11.39 -1.79 9.71
N LYS A 193 -11.47 -2.95 9.04
CA LYS A 193 -12.75 -3.63 8.75
C LYS A 193 -13.50 -4.06 10.01
N LEU A 194 -12.79 -4.44 11.08
CA LEU A 194 -13.41 -4.78 12.37
C LEU A 194 -13.91 -3.53 13.11
N ILE A 195 -13.21 -2.40 12.99
CA ILE A 195 -13.59 -1.13 13.63
C ILE A 195 -14.77 -0.47 12.90
N LYS A 196 -14.71 -0.43 11.56
CA LYS A 196 -15.70 0.22 10.70
C LYS A 196 -16.85 -0.73 10.37
N THR A 197 -17.71 -0.95 11.36
CA THR A 197 -18.96 -1.72 11.22
C THR A 197 -20.08 -0.88 10.64
N TYR A 198 -21.16 -1.53 10.17
CA TYR A 198 -22.33 -0.86 9.58
C TYR A 198 -22.90 0.24 10.50
N CYS A 199 -23.02 -0.04 11.80
CA CYS A 199 -23.52 0.91 12.79
C CYS A 199 -22.51 2.03 13.15
N ARG A 200 -21.23 1.89 12.78
CA ARG A 200 -20.15 2.84 13.10
C ARG A 200 -19.60 3.52 11.84
N ASN A 201 -20.35 3.55 10.73
CA ASN A 201 -19.85 4.10 9.47
C ASN A 201 -19.67 5.64 9.47
N SER A 202 -20.27 6.33 10.44
CA SER A 202 -20.32 7.80 10.51
C SER A 202 -19.14 8.41 11.28
N MET A 203 -18.08 7.64 11.56
CA MET A 203 -16.88 8.17 12.22
C MET A 203 -16.01 8.96 11.24
N GLY A 204 -15.40 10.05 11.73
CA GLY A 204 -14.42 10.81 10.96
C GLY A 204 -13.11 10.04 10.76
N ASP A 205 -12.36 10.44 9.72
CA ASP A 205 -11.14 9.73 9.31
C ASP A 205 -10.03 9.78 10.36
N GLU A 206 -9.88 10.90 11.08
CA GLU A 206 -8.92 11.03 12.20
C GLU A 206 -9.19 9.96 13.28
N ARG A 207 -10.43 9.89 13.76
CA ARG A 207 -10.83 8.91 14.77
C ARG A 207 -10.66 7.47 14.28
N LEU A 208 -10.93 7.20 13.00
CA LEU A 208 -10.72 5.87 12.42
C LEU A 208 -9.24 5.52 12.42
N SER A 209 -8.39 6.44 11.99
CA SER A 209 -6.93 6.29 11.98
C SER A 209 -6.38 5.96 13.37
N ASP A 210 -6.75 6.76 14.37
CA ASP A 210 -6.28 6.57 15.75
C ASP A 210 -6.72 5.22 16.32
N LEU A 211 -7.99 4.83 16.12
CA LEU A 211 -8.49 3.53 16.56
C LEU A 211 -7.80 2.37 15.84
N THR A 212 -7.50 2.52 14.54
CA THR A 212 -6.77 1.49 13.80
C THR A 212 -5.35 1.34 14.30
N LEU A 213 -4.67 2.44 14.61
CA LEU A 213 -3.32 2.42 15.18
C LEU A 213 -3.30 1.67 16.52
N LEU A 214 -4.23 1.99 17.43
CA LEU A 214 -4.39 1.28 18.71
C LEU A 214 -4.70 -0.21 18.53
N ALA A 215 -5.47 -0.59 17.51
CA ALA A 215 -5.81 -1.98 17.25
C ALA A 215 -4.68 -2.80 16.59
N VAL A 216 -3.79 -2.12 15.86
CA VAL A 216 -2.59 -2.70 15.23
C VAL A 216 -1.48 -2.86 16.26
N GLU A 217 -1.24 -1.84 17.09
CA GLU A 217 -0.20 -1.80 18.13
C GLU A 217 -0.70 -2.29 19.50
N ARG A 218 -1.49 -3.37 19.53
CA ARG A 218 -2.03 -3.93 20.79
C ARG A 218 -0.97 -4.50 21.74
N ASP A 219 0.25 -4.72 21.25
CA ASP A 219 1.33 -5.30 22.03
C ASP A 219 2.15 -4.23 22.78
N PHE A 220 1.80 -2.95 22.62
CA PHE A 220 2.37 -1.85 23.39
C PHE A 220 1.63 -1.73 24.73
N ASP A 221 2.37 -1.80 25.83
CA ASP A 221 1.83 -1.56 27.17
C ASP A 221 1.59 -0.05 27.33
N ILE A 222 0.33 0.34 27.54
CA ILE A 222 -0.06 1.74 27.68
C ILE A 222 -0.45 1.94 29.14
N ASP A 223 0.23 2.86 29.82
CA ASP A 223 -0.16 3.27 31.16
C ASP A 223 -1.50 4.03 31.10
N LEU A 224 -2.55 3.36 31.59
CA LEU A 224 -3.91 3.88 31.62
C LEU A 224 -4.03 5.07 32.58
N GLU A 225 -3.21 5.13 33.62
CA GLU A 225 -3.27 6.19 34.63
C GLU A 225 -2.62 7.47 34.10
N GLU A 226 -1.45 7.34 33.44
CA GLU A 226 -0.82 8.46 32.75
C GLU A 226 -1.71 9.02 31.63
N THR A 227 -2.35 8.16 30.85
CA THR A 227 -3.25 8.60 29.77
C THR A 227 -4.48 9.35 30.30
N VAL A 228 -5.04 8.93 31.44
CA VAL A 228 -6.13 9.67 32.12
C VAL A 228 -5.66 11.05 32.59
N ASP A 229 -4.46 11.14 33.15
CA ASP A 229 -3.87 12.41 33.59
C ASP A 229 -3.63 13.38 32.42
N ILE A 230 -3.10 12.88 31.30
CA ILE A 230 -2.89 13.66 30.07
C ILE A 230 -4.24 14.14 29.53
N PHE A 231 -5.25 13.27 29.49
CA PHE A 231 -6.59 13.63 29.03
C PHE A 231 -7.23 14.70 29.92
N SER A 232 -7.14 14.54 31.24
CA SER A 232 -7.67 15.50 32.22
C SER A 232 -7.04 16.88 32.07
N LYS A 233 -5.73 16.95 31.84
CA LYS A 233 -5.00 18.20 31.57
C LYS A 233 -5.42 18.85 30.25
N ALA A 234 -5.59 18.06 29.18
CA ALA A 234 -5.97 18.54 27.86
C ALA A 234 -7.44 18.98 27.78
N HIS A 235 -8.34 18.27 28.45
CA HIS A 235 -9.78 18.51 28.45
C HIS A 235 -10.30 18.78 29.86
N LYS A 236 -10.06 20.01 30.34
CA LYS A 236 -10.45 20.47 31.69
C LYS A 236 -11.93 20.25 32.08
N ASN A 237 -12.82 20.06 31.10
CA ASN A 237 -14.27 19.83 31.30
C ASN A 237 -14.77 18.47 30.75
N GLY A 238 -13.88 17.58 30.29
CA GLY A 238 -14.25 16.26 29.77
C GLY A 238 -14.48 15.27 30.91
N ARG A 239 -15.61 14.55 30.91
CA ARG A 239 -15.86 13.44 31.85
C ARG A 239 -15.72 12.11 31.11
N ILE A 240 -14.86 11.23 31.60
CA ILE A 240 -14.79 9.84 31.15
C ILE A 240 -15.64 9.00 32.11
N LEU A 241 -16.68 8.34 31.59
CA LEU A 241 -17.45 7.33 32.32
C LEU A 241 -16.81 5.98 32.02
N LEU A 242 -16.13 5.41 33.00
CA LEU A 242 -15.67 4.02 32.96
C LEU A 242 -16.86 3.15 33.38
N SER A 243 -17.42 2.38 32.45
CA SER A 243 -18.45 1.36 32.70
C SER A 243 -17.83 -0.02 32.82
#